data_AF-A0A0L8BEI7-F1
#
_entry.id   AF-A0A0L8BEI7-F1
#
_cell.length_a   1.000
_cell.length_b   1.000
_cell.length_c   1.000
_cell.angle_alpha   90.00
_cell.angle_beta   90.00
_cell.angle_gamma   90.00
#
_symmetry.space_group_name_H-M   'P 1'
#
loop_
_entity.id
_entity.type
_entity.pdbx_description
1 polymer ?
#
loop_
_entity_poly.entity_id
_entity_poly.type
_entity_poly.pdbx_seq_one_letter_code
_entity_poly.pdbx_strand_id
1 'polypeptide(L)'
;MAALAGSFILWLAVGKVFAMTTLQREMLEGTTALTAAAVLIYVTHWIFRKAYVSDWVRDIRRKTAAAAEGGIDGKSAYLGRFTLLSLAFLVVFREGFETVLFYEALLVDAPVLPVLAGLLVGGLLAGAAAYAMLALEVKLPVGAFFRLTGALLAILCVTLVGSGVRGLQTAALVSATPVAWFPDVPWLQLYFGLYPESEALLAQAIVASLLIWSVAWLLSVKTRRSLDGSAWRWPPAIAADRSVCDLTSQRPVLGKG
;
A
#
# COMPACT_ATOMS: atom_id res chain seq x y z
N MET A 1 -15.10 -10.05 34.63
CA MET A 1 -16.49 -9.62 34.37
C MET A 1 -16.65 -8.90 33.03
N ALA A 2 -15.89 -7.84 32.71
CA ALA A 2 -15.97 -7.14 31.41
C ALA A 2 -15.67 -8.05 30.19
N ALA A 3 -14.70 -8.96 30.29
CA ALA A 3 -14.39 -9.91 29.22
C ALA A 3 -15.50 -10.96 28.99
N LEU A 4 -16.21 -11.37 30.05
CA LEU A 4 -17.34 -12.30 29.96
C LEU A 4 -18.58 -11.60 29.38
N ALA A 5 -18.83 -10.36 29.79
CA ALA A 5 -19.88 -9.53 29.20
C ALA A 5 -19.60 -9.24 27.71
N GLY A 6 -18.35 -8.93 27.36
CA GLY A 6 -17.93 -8.76 25.97
C GLY A 6 -18.08 -10.04 25.15
N SER A 7 -17.72 -11.20 25.71
CA SER A 7 -17.90 -12.50 25.06
C SER A 7 -19.38 -12.87 24.88
N PHE A 8 -20.24 -12.51 25.83
CA PHE A 8 -21.69 -12.74 25.76
C PHE A 8 -22.37 -11.82 24.74
N ILE A 9 -21.96 -10.54 24.67
CA ILE A 9 -22.41 -9.59 23.65
C ILE A 9 -21.95 -10.06 22.25
N LEU A 10 -20.71 -10.53 22.13
CA LEU A 10 -20.19 -11.09 20.89
C LEU A 10 -20.98 -12.33 20.48
N TRP A 11 -21.30 -13.24 21.41
CA TRP A 11 -22.14 -14.41 21.16
C TRP A 11 -23.54 -14.04 20.68
N LEU A 12 -24.18 -13.03 21.26
CA LEU A 12 -25.48 -12.51 20.82
C LEU A 12 -25.42 -11.84 19.44
N ALA A 13 -24.35 -11.09 19.16
CA ALA A 13 -24.14 -10.48 17.85
C ALA A 13 -23.92 -11.57 16.77
N VAL A 14 -23.11 -12.57 17.08
CA VAL A 14 -22.82 -13.73 16.24
C VAL A 14 -24.09 -14.55 15.98
N GLY A 15 -24.93 -14.77 17.00
CA GLY A 15 -26.23 -15.44 16.85
C GLY A 15 -27.20 -14.72 15.91
N LYS A 16 -27.18 -13.37 15.89
CA LYS A 16 -27.97 -12.58 14.92
C LYS A 16 -27.43 -12.62 13.50
N VAL A 17 -26.12 -12.77 13.33
CA VAL A 17 -25.48 -12.95 12.02
C VAL A 17 -25.76 -14.35 11.45
N PHE A 18 -25.78 -15.39 12.29
CA PHE A 18 -26.08 -16.75 11.84
C PHE A 18 -27.56 -17.00 11.52
N ALA A 19 -28.48 -16.20 12.06
CA ALA A 19 -29.90 -16.23 11.70
C ALA A 19 -30.24 -15.42 10.43
N MET A 20 -29.23 -14.89 9.72
CA MET A 20 -29.44 -14.08 8.51
C MET A 20 -29.96 -14.91 7.34
N THR A 21 -30.99 -14.37 6.69
CA THR A 21 -31.52 -14.89 5.42
C THR A 21 -30.46 -14.74 4.32
N THR A 22 -30.53 -15.58 3.29
CA THR A 22 -29.61 -15.53 2.14
C THR A 22 -29.50 -14.11 1.56
N LEU A 23 -30.62 -13.41 1.46
CA LEU A 23 -30.66 -12.02 0.98
C LEU A 23 -29.82 -11.05 1.84
N GLN A 24 -29.84 -11.19 3.17
CA GLN A 24 -29.00 -10.36 4.05
C GLN A 24 -27.51 -10.68 3.92
N ARG A 25 -27.15 -11.94 3.62
CA ARG A 25 -25.74 -12.34 3.41
C ARG A 25 -25.20 -11.73 2.11
N GLU A 26 -25.96 -11.81 1.03
CA GLU A 26 -25.62 -11.20 -0.26
C GLU A 26 -25.47 -9.67 -0.14
N MET A 27 -26.40 -9.01 0.57
CA MET A 27 -26.31 -7.56 0.84
C MET A 27 -25.06 -7.19 1.63
N LEU A 28 -24.72 -7.98 2.66
CA LEU A 28 -23.53 -7.75 3.46
C LEU A 28 -22.26 -7.94 2.64
N GLU A 29 -22.19 -8.99 1.84
CA GLU A 29 -21.04 -9.24 0.97
C GLU A 29 -20.83 -8.08 -0.01
N GLY A 30 -21.89 -7.65 -0.70
CA GLY A 30 -21.85 -6.53 -1.62
C GLY A 30 -21.43 -5.22 -0.94
N THR A 31 -22.04 -4.90 0.20
CA THR A 31 -21.75 -3.65 0.94
C THR A 31 -20.34 -3.65 1.52
N THR A 32 -19.88 -4.77 2.07
CA THR A 32 -18.54 -4.90 2.64
C THR A 32 -17.48 -4.81 1.53
N ALA A 33 -17.69 -5.44 0.38
CA ALA A 33 -16.76 -5.35 -0.75
C ALA A 33 -16.65 -3.92 -1.30
N LEU A 34 -17.77 -3.20 -1.45
CA LEU A 34 -17.76 -1.79 -1.87
C LEU A 34 -17.11 -0.87 -0.82
N THR A 35 -17.37 -1.12 0.46
CA THR A 35 -16.73 -0.38 1.56
C THR A 35 -15.22 -0.61 1.56
N ALA A 36 -14.78 -1.85 1.37
CA ALA A 36 -13.37 -2.20 1.25
C ALA A 36 -12.72 -1.49 0.05
N ALA A 37 -13.37 -1.48 -1.12
CA ALA A 37 -12.91 -0.76 -2.29
C ALA A 37 -12.76 0.75 -2.02
N ALA A 38 -13.76 1.38 -1.38
CA ALA A 38 -13.70 2.80 -1.03
C ALA A 38 -12.53 3.14 -0.10
N VAL A 39 -12.29 2.31 0.92
CA VAL A 39 -11.14 2.45 1.82
C VAL A 39 -9.84 2.28 1.05
N LEU A 40 -9.75 1.29 0.15
CA LEU A 40 -8.56 1.01 -0.63
C LEU A 40 -8.21 2.18 -1.57
N ILE A 41 -9.20 2.78 -2.24
CA ILE A 41 -9.03 3.99 -3.06
C ILE A 41 -8.54 5.14 -2.20
N TYR A 42 -9.16 5.37 -1.03
CA TYR A 42 -8.79 6.45 -0.12
C TYR A 42 -7.33 6.33 0.33
N VAL A 43 -6.94 5.16 0.83
CA VAL A 43 -5.58 4.90 1.33
C VAL A 43 -4.57 5.00 0.19
N THR A 44 -4.88 4.43 -0.97
CA THR A 44 -4.03 4.51 -2.16
C THR A 44 -3.79 5.97 -2.53
N HIS A 45 -4.86 6.74 -2.73
CA HIS A 45 -4.75 8.17 -3.07
C HIS A 45 -4.01 8.99 -2.01
N TRP A 46 -4.17 8.66 -0.73
CA TRP A 46 -3.45 9.31 0.35
C TRP A 46 -1.95 9.02 0.32
N ILE A 47 -1.56 7.74 0.19
CA ILE A 47 -0.15 7.31 0.11
C ILE A 47 0.50 7.93 -1.13
N PHE A 48 -0.13 7.87 -2.29
CA PHE A 48 0.44 8.40 -3.53
C PHE A 48 0.64 9.92 -3.46
N ARG A 49 -0.28 10.68 -2.84
CA ARG A 49 -0.08 12.13 -2.62
C ARG A 49 1.08 12.44 -1.67
N LYS A 50 1.33 11.60 -0.67
CA LYS A 50 2.33 11.87 0.39
C LYS A 50 3.72 11.28 0.08
N ALA A 51 3.78 10.12 -0.56
CA ALA A 51 5.01 9.41 -0.92
C ALA A 51 5.74 10.04 -2.11
N TYR A 52 5.03 10.72 -3.02
CA TYR A 52 5.63 11.34 -4.21
C TYR A 52 6.19 12.75 -3.96
N VAL A 53 5.85 13.37 -2.81
CA VAL A 53 6.54 14.56 -2.32
C VAL A 53 7.85 14.08 -1.69
N SER A 54 8.93 14.16 -2.45
CA SER A 54 10.31 13.69 -2.17
C SER A 54 10.88 14.06 -0.78
N ASP A 55 10.21 14.93 -0.04
CA ASP A 55 10.57 15.35 1.30
C ASP A 55 10.33 14.28 2.37
N TRP A 56 9.33 13.39 2.20
CA TRP A 56 8.98 12.41 3.24
C TRP A 56 10.03 11.30 3.43
N VAL A 57 10.60 10.77 2.34
CA VAL A 57 11.68 9.76 2.42
C VAL A 57 12.96 10.36 3.02
N ARG A 58 13.23 11.64 2.73
CA ARG A 58 14.35 12.40 3.31
C ARG A 58 14.12 12.65 4.81
N ASP A 59 12.88 12.91 5.21
CA ASP A 59 12.50 13.06 6.62
C ASP A 59 12.55 11.75 7.41
N ILE A 60 12.14 10.62 6.81
CA ILE A 60 12.31 9.30 7.44
C ILE A 60 13.80 9.03 7.65
N ARG A 61 14.64 9.20 6.61
CA ARG A 61 16.09 9.00 6.71
C ARG A 61 16.72 9.89 7.79
N ARG A 62 16.34 11.17 7.86
CA ARG A 62 16.80 12.09 8.92
C ARG A 62 16.37 11.66 10.31
N LYS A 63 15.14 11.20 10.48
CA LYS A 63 14.63 10.72 11.78
C LYS A 63 15.26 9.40 12.21
N THR A 64 15.56 8.48 11.28
CA THR A 64 16.31 7.25 11.60
C THR A 64 17.79 7.51 11.86
N ALA A 65 18.43 8.44 11.14
CA ALA A 65 19.83 8.80 11.37
C ALA A 65 19.99 9.56 12.70
N ALA A 66 19.09 10.53 12.99
CA ALA A 66 19.07 11.23 14.26
C ALA A 66 18.74 10.31 15.46
N ALA A 67 17.96 9.25 15.26
CA ALA A 67 17.71 8.23 16.28
C ALA A 67 18.86 7.21 16.45
N ALA A 68 19.76 7.12 15.48
CA ALA A 68 20.95 6.26 15.53
C ALA A 68 22.19 7.00 16.06
N GLU A 69 22.33 8.30 15.76
CA GLU A 69 23.50 9.12 16.11
C GLU A 69 23.25 10.02 17.33
N GLY A 70 22.01 10.45 17.56
CA GLY A 70 21.62 11.21 18.75
C GLY A 70 21.17 10.26 19.84
N GLY A 71 21.89 10.19 20.96
CA GLY A 71 21.44 9.52 22.18
C GLY A 71 20.11 10.08 22.63
N ILE A 72 19.02 9.45 22.18
CA ILE A 72 17.68 9.73 22.69
C ILE A 72 17.69 9.23 24.13
N ASP A 73 17.48 10.16 25.08
CA ASP A 73 17.31 9.90 26.50
C ASP A 73 16.64 8.53 26.72
N GLY A 74 17.25 7.70 27.56
CA GLY A 74 17.04 6.25 27.68
C GLY A 74 15.63 5.76 28.02
N LYS A 75 14.59 6.58 27.85
CA LYS A 75 13.17 6.22 27.85
C LYS A 75 12.53 6.31 26.46
N SER A 76 12.91 7.30 25.64
CA SER A 76 12.31 7.54 24.31
C SER A 76 12.91 6.62 23.22
N ALA A 77 14.16 6.18 23.38
CA ALA A 77 14.77 5.17 22.49
C ALA A 77 14.06 3.79 22.58
N TYR A 78 13.65 3.38 23.79
CA TYR A 78 12.92 2.12 23.99
C TYR A 78 11.49 2.20 23.44
N LEU A 79 10.81 3.34 23.63
CA LEU A 79 9.51 3.59 23.02
C LEU A 79 9.58 3.54 21.49
N GLY A 80 10.58 4.16 20.87
CA GLY A 80 10.78 4.11 19.42
C GLY A 80 11.06 2.70 18.90
N ARG A 81 11.92 1.93 19.57
CA ARG A 81 12.20 0.51 19.22
C ARG A 81 10.96 -0.36 19.38
N PHE A 82 10.19 -0.17 20.45
CA PHE A 82 8.93 -0.89 20.68
C PHE A 82 7.89 -0.57 19.60
N THR A 83 7.78 0.69 19.17
CA THR A 83 6.88 1.08 18.08
C THR A 83 7.28 0.44 16.76
N LEU A 84 8.57 0.44 16.41
CA LEU A 84 9.05 -0.19 15.18
C LEU A 84 8.83 -1.71 15.20
N LEU A 85 9.11 -2.37 16.32
CA LEU A 85 8.85 -3.79 16.50
C LEU A 85 7.36 -4.11 16.41
N SER A 86 6.51 -3.34 17.10
CA SER A 86 5.06 -3.51 17.08
C SER A 86 4.49 -3.28 15.68
N LEU A 87 4.99 -2.29 14.95
CA LEU A 87 4.58 -2.02 13.58
C LEU A 87 4.96 -3.17 12.64
N ALA A 88 6.20 -3.66 12.72
CA ALA A 88 6.64 -4.81 11.93
C ALA A 88 5.82 -6.07 12.28
N PHE A 89 5.60 -6.33 13.56
CA PHE A 89 4.78 -7.44 14.03
C PHE A 89 3.33 -7.34 13.52
N LEU A 90 2.69 -6.18 13.66
CA LEU A 90 1.30 -5.98 13.20
C LEU A 90 1.15 -6.14 11.69
N VAL A 91 2.11 -5.64 10.91
CA VAL A 91 2.10 -5.78 9.45
C VAL A 91 2.21 -7.27 9.08
N VAL A 92 3.19 -7.99 9.63
CA VAL A 92 3.38 -9.43 9.33
C VAL A 92 2.20 -10.26 9.84
N PHE A 93 1.70 -9.97 11.05
CA PHE A 93 0.57 -10.67 11.65
C PHE A 93 -0.70 -10.48 10.79
N ARG A 94 -0.97 -9.28 10.29
CA ARG A 94 -2.13 -9.00 9.43
C ARG A 94 -2.06 -9.82 8.14
N GLU A 95 -0.94 -9.76 7.42
CA GLU A 95 -0.80 -10.47 6.13
C GLU A 95 -0.86 -11.99 6.34
N GLY A 96 -0.27 -12.50 7.43
CA GLY A 96 -0.37 -13.91 7.81
C GLY A 96 -1.79 -14.33 8.18
N PHE A 97 -2.51 -13.49 8.93
CA PHE A 97 -3.90 -13.75 9.32
C PHE A 97 -4.84 -13.79 8.11
N GLU A 98 -4.73 -12.82 7.20
CA GLU A 98 -5.49 -12.79 5.94
C GLU A 98 -5.19 -14.07 5.13
N THR A 99 -3.92 -14.46 5.00
CA THR A 99 -3.53 -15.70 4.31
C THR A 99 -4.19 -16.95 4.92
N VAL A 100 -4.14 -17.11 6.24
CA VAL A 100 -4.77 -18.25 6.93
C VAL A 100 -6.28 -18.27 6.71
N LEU A 101 -6.95 -17.12 6.83
CA LEU A 101 -8.39 -17.02 6.57
C LEU A 101 -8.75 -17.36 5.12
N PHE A 102 -7.95 -16.93 4.15
CA PHE A 102 -8.16 -17.30 2.74
C PHE A 102 -8.00 -18.80 2.51
N TYR A 103 -7.02 -19.45 3.14
CA TYR A 103 -6.85 -20.90 3.03
C TYR A 103 -7.97 -21.68 3.72
N GLU A 104 -8.43 -21.24 4.89
CA GLU A 104 -9.60 -21.82 5.56
C GLU A 104 -10.84 -21.72 4.68
N ALA A 105 -11.10 -20.55 4.07
CA ALA A 105 -12.20 -20.39 3.13
C ALA A 105 -12.05 -21.30 1.89
N LEU A 106 -10.84 -21.41 1.34
CA LEU A 106 -10.57 -22.23 0.17
C LEU A 106 -10.74 -23.73 0.44
N LEU A 107 -10.40 -24.21 1.64
CA LEU A 107 -10.55 -25.60 2.04
C LEU A 107 -12.03 -26.03 2.19
N VAL A 108 -12.97 -25.08 2.27
CA VAL A 108 -14.41 -25.37 2.26
C VAL A 108 -14.86 -25.79 0.85
N ASP A 109 -14.32 -25.16 -0.19
CA ASP A 109 -14.76 -25.35 -1.58
C ASP A 109 -13.83 -26.25 -2.42
N ALA A 110 -12.60 -26.50 -1.96
CA ALA A 110 -11.59 -27.24 -2.71
C ALA A 110 -10.99 -28.42 -1.92
N PRO A 111 -10.58 -29.50 -2.59
CA PRO A 111 -9.91 -30.62 -1.94
C PRO A 111 -8.58 -30.20 -1.30
N VAL A 112 -8.22 -30.83 -0.18
CA VAL A 112 -7.04 -30.48 0.63
C VAL A 112 -5.73 -30.60 -0.16
N LEU A 113 -5.59 -31.63 -1.01
CA LEU A 113 -4.31 -31.96 -1.64
C LEU A 113 -3.84 -30.89 -2.65
N PRO A 114 -4.68 -30.40 -3.59
CA PRO A 114 -4.33 -29.28 -4.45
C PRO A 114 -4.10 -27.98 -3.69
N VAL A 115 -4.85 -27.72 -2.62
CA VAL A 115 -4.69 -26.52 -1.78
C VAL A 115 -3.31 -26.51 -1.10
N LEU A 116 -2.90 -27.63 -0.52
CA LEU A 116 -1.58 -27.77 0.10
C LEU A 116 -0.44 -27.66 -0.93
N ALA A 117 -0.62 -28.24 -2.12
CA ALA A 117 0.34 -28.10 -3.21
C ALA A 117 0.48 -26.63 -3.65
N GLY A 118 -0.65 -25.91 -3.78
CA GLY A 118 -0.67 -24.48 -4.07
C GLY A 118 0.03 -23.65 -2.99
N LEU A 119 -0.18 -23.97 -1.72
CA LEU A 119 0.50 -23.32 -0.59
C LEU A 119 2.01 -23.50 -0.65
N LEU A 120 2.48 -24.73 -0.90
CA LEU A 120 3.91 -25.02 -1.00
C LEU A 120 4.55 -24.30 -2.18
N VAL A 121 3.94 -24.38 -3.37
CA VAL A 121 4.47 -23.72 -4.57
C VAL A 121 4.45 -22.19 -4.42
N GLY A 122 3.35 -21.63 -3.93
CA GLY A 122 3.22 -20.20 -3.68
C GLY A 122 4.21 -19.69 -2.63
N GLY A 123 4.39 -20.44 -1.54
CA GLY A 123 5.36 -20.15 -0.49
C GLY A 123 6.81 -20.19 -0.99
N LEU A 124 7.16 -21.17 -1.83
CA LEU A 124 8.48 -21.25 -2.46
C LEU A 124 8.73 -20.06 -3.40
N LEU A 125 7.75 -19.69 -4.23
CA LEU A 125 7.85 -18.52 -5.12
C LEU A 125 7.97 -17.21 -4.34
N ALA A 126 7.19 -17.05 -3.27
CA ALA A 126 7.28 -15.88 -2.39
C ALA A 126 8.64 -15.82 -1.67
N GLY A 127 9.14 -16.95 -1.17
CA GLY A 127 10.46 -17.07 -0.57
C GLY A 127 11.58 -16.75 -1.56
N ALA A 128 11.47 -17.22 -2.81
CA ALA A 128 12.42 -16.87 -3.88
C ALA A 128 12.38 -15.38 -4.22
N ALA A 129 11.20 -14.76 -4.28
CA ALA A 129 11.05 -13.33 -4.49
C ALA A 129 11.64 -12.51 -3.32
N ALA A 130 11.39 -12.93 -2.08
CA ALA A 130 11.97 -12.31 -0.89
C ALA A 130 13.50 -12.44 -0.89
N TYR A 131 14.03 -13.62 -1.21
CA TYR A 131 15.47 -13.84 -1.36
C TYR A 131 16.05 -12.97 -2.48
N ALA A 132 15.40 -12.88 -3.63
CA ALA A 132 15.83 -12.00 -4.72
C ALA A 132 15.86 -10.53 -4.26
N MET A 133 14.86 -10.06 -3.51
CA MET A 133 14.85 -8.70 -2.96
C MET A 133 16.01 -8.45 -2.00
N LEU A 134 16.38 -9.44 -1.17
CA LEU A 134 17.48 -9.34 -0.22
C LEU A 134 18.86 -9.48 -0.89
N ALA A 135 18.99 -10.40 -1.84
CA ALA A 135 20.23 -10.65 -2.58
C ALA A 135 20.54 -9.52 -3.56
N LEU A 136 19.51 -8.87 -4.11
CA LEU A 136 19.65 -7.69 -4.95
C LEU A 136 19.66 -6.39 -4.12
N GLU A 137 20.56 -6.25 -3.12
CA GLU A 137 20.87 -4.96 -2.45
C GLU A 137 21.15 -3.78 -3.43
N VAL A 138 21.27 -4.10 -4.72
CA VAL A 138 21.18 -3.22 -5.89
C VAL A 138 19.97 -2.28 -5.80
N LYS A 139 20.20 -1.11 -5.20
CA LYS A 139 19.43 0.15 -5.35
C LYS A 139 18.04 -0.09 -5.95
N LEU A 140 17.13 -0.69 -5.18
CA LEU A 140 15.77 -0.92 -5.66
C LEU A 140 15.23 0.44 -6.12
N PRO A 141 14.90 0.61 -7.41
CA PRO A 141 14.27 1.84 -7.85
C PRO A 141 12.93 1.88 -7.13
N VAL A 142 12.85 2.64 -6.05
CA VAL A 142 11.68 2.75 -5.17
C VAL A 142 10.42 3.02 -6.01
N GLY A 143 10.57 3.79 -7.08
CA GLY A 143 9.50 4.01 -8.05
C GLY A 143 9.02 2.77 -8.82
N ALA A 144 9.82 1.75 -9.08
CA ALA A 144 9.37 0.49 -9.70
C ALA A 144 8.59 -0.38 -8.71
N PHE A 145 9.07 -0.50 -7.47
CA PHE A 145 8.36 -1.24 -6.42
C PHE A 145 6.97 -0.64 -6.16
N PHE A 146 6.89 0.68 -5.95
CA PHE A 146 5.60 1.37 -5.76
C PHE A 146 4.68 1.29 -6.98
N ARG A 147 5.23 1.23 -8.21
CA ARG A 147 4.41 1.03 -9.42
C ARG A 147 3.82 -0.38 -9.45
N LEU A 148 4.61 -1.41 -9.13
CA LEU A 148 4.15 -2.79 -9.11
C LEU A 148 3.09 -3.01 -8.03
N THR A 149 3.39 -2.61 -6.78
CA THR A 149 2.45 -2.77 -5.66
C THR A 149 1.20 -1.90 -5.84
N GLY A 150 1.35 -0.69 -6.38
CA GLY A 150 0.23 0.17 -6.75
C GLY A 150 -0.65 -0.43 -7.84
N ALA A 151 -0.06 -1.07 -8.86
CA ALA A 151 -0.82 -1.75 -9.91
C ALA A 151 -1.60 -2.96 -9.37
N LEU A 152 -0.96 -3.78 -8.51
CA LEU A 152 -1.63 -4.90 -7.84
C LEU A 152 -2.82 -4.44 -7.00
N LEU A 153 -2.64 -3.38 -6.19
CA LEU A 153 -3.72 -2.78 -5.41
C LEU A 153 -4.83 -2.19 -6.29
N ALA A 154 -4.47 -1.56 -7.43
CA ALA A 154 -5.45 -1.03 -8.37
C ALA A 154 -6.31 -2.15 -8.99
N ILE A 155 -5.69 -3.27 -9.38
CA ILE A 155 -6.42 -4.45 -9.87
C ILE A 155 -7.38 -4.95 -8.77
N LEU A 156 -6.89 -5.16 -7.55
CA LEU A 156 -7.71 -5.60 -6.41
C LEU A 156 -8.88 -4.64 -6.14
N CYS A 157 -8.68 -3.34 -6.28
CA CYS A 157 -9.76 -2.37 -6.15
C CYS A 157 -10.86 -2.60 -7.19
N VAL A 158 -10.48 -2.80 -8.45
CA VAL A 158 -11.43 -3.03 -9.55
C VAL A 158 -12.17 -4.36 -9.35
N THR A 159 -11.47 -5.40 -8.88
CA THR A 159 -12.11 -6.70 -8.62
C THR A 159 -13.13 -6.60 -7.46
N LEU A 160 -12.79 -5.91 -6.38
CA LEU A 160 -13.70 -5.69 -5.24
C LEU A 160 -14.94 -4.89 -5.63
N VAL A 161 -14.82 -3.91 -6.54
CA VAL A 161 -15.96 -3.15 -7.05
C VAL A 161 -16.89 -4.05 -7.86
N GLY A 162 -16.34 -4.88 -8.75
CA GLY A 162 -17.14 -5.84 -9.54
C GLY A 162 -17.89 -6.84 -8.66
N SER A 163 -17.18 -7.48 -7.72
CA SER A 163 -17.80 -8.40 -6.76
C SER A 163 -18.81 -7.70 -5.85
N GLY A 164 -18.52 -6.46 -5.44
CA GLY A 164 -19.43 -5.66 -4.62
C GLY A 164 -20.74 -5.32 -5.33
N VAL A 165 -20.67 -4.90 -6.60
CA VAL A 165 -21.87 -4.63 -7.42
C VAL A 165 -22.65 -5.93 -7.66
N ARG A 166 -21.96 -7.04 -7.94
CA ARG A 166 -22.63 -8.34 -8.11
C ARG A 166 -23.38 -8.76 -6.83
N GLY A 167 -22.78 -8.59 -5.65
CA GLY A 167 -23.45 -8.88 -4.37
C GLY A 167 -24.70 -8.02 -4.13
N LEU A 168 -24.73 -6.79 -4.65
CA LEU A 168 -25.95 -5.96 -4.60
C LEU A 168 -27.00 -6.39 -5.63
N GLN A 169 -26.58 -6.93 -6.77
CA GLN A 169 -27.48 -7.47 -7.79
C GLN A 169 -28.15 -8.76 -7.32
N THR A 170 -27.40 -9.68 -6.69
CA THR A 170 -27.95 -10.91 -6.09
C THR A 170 -28.91 -10.62 -4.94
N ALA A 171 -28.72 -9.50 -4.25
CA ALA A 171 -29.65 -8.98 -3.25
C ALA A 171 -30.88 -8.25 -3.81
N ALA A 172 -31.02 -8.15 -5.15
CA ALA A 172 -32.08 -7.39 -5.83
C ALA A 172 -32.13 -5.89 -5.49
N LEU A 173 -31.01 -5.30 -5.04
CA LEU A 173 -30.88 -3.86 -4.80
C LEU A 173 -30.49 -3.09 -6.08
N VAL A 174 -29.79 -3.75 -7.00
CA VAL A 174 -29.29 -3.17 -8.25
C VAL A 174 -29.76 -4.05 -9.40
N SER A 175 -30.16 -3.44 -10.52
CA SER A 175 -30.52 -4.18 -11.72
C SER A 175 -29.29 -4.86 -12.33
N ALA A 176 -29.48 -6.05 -12.88
CA ALA A 176 -28.48 -6.79 -13.63
C ALA A 176 -28.92 -6.83 -15.09
N THR A 177 -28.27 -6.02 -15.92
CA THR A 177 -28.51 -6.02 -17.37
C THR A 177 -27.37 -6.75 -18.08
N PRO A 178 -27.60 -8.00 -18.51
CA PRO A 178 -26.54 -8.82 -19.09
C PRO A 178 -26.12 -8.28 -20.45
N VAL A 179 -24.82 -8.33 -20.71
CA VAL A 179 -24.17 -7.74 -21.89
C VAL A 179 -23.73 -8.83 -22.84
N ALA A 180 -24.44 -8.97 -23.96
CA ALA A 180 -24.20 -10.05 -24.94
C ALA A 180 -22.86 -9.96 -25.69
N TRP A 181 -22.20 -8.80 -25.73
CA TRP A 181 -20.92 -8.62 -26.42
C TRP A 181 -19.69 -8.96 -25.57
N PHE A 182 -19.86 -9.06 -24.24
CA PHE A 182 -18.74 -9.31 -23.33
C PHE A 182 -18.53 -10.82 -23.12
N PRO A 183 -17.28 -11.33 -23.19
CA PRO A 183 -17.02 -12.76 -23.08
C PRO A 183 -17.34 -13.29 -21.67
N ASP A 184 -18.25 -14.25 -21.60
CA ASP A 184 -18.57 -15.00 -20.38
C ASP A 184 -17.55 -16.13 -20.17
N VAL A 185 -16.36 -15.76 -19.68
CA VAL A 185 -15.26 -16.69 -19.43
C VAL A 185 -14.98 -16.84 -17.93
N PRO A 186 -14.97 -18.07 -17.38
CA PRO A 186 -14.86 -18.29 -15.92
C PRO A 186 -13.60 -17.69 -15.28
N TRP A 187 -12.48 -17.69 -15.99
CA TRP A 187 -11.23 -17.16 -15.45
C TRP A 187 -11.27 -15.64 -15.24
N LEU A 188 -12.00 -14.91 -16.08
CA LEU A 188 -12.09 -13.45 -15.99
C LEU A 188 -13.00 -13.04 -14.81
N GLN A 189 -14.05 -13.81 -14.57
CA GLN A 189 -14.89 -13.68 -13.38
C GLN A 189 -14.12 -14.02 -12.10
N LEU A 190 -13.36 -15.13 -12.12
CA LEU A 190 -12.64 -15.60 -10.94
C LEU A 190 -11.46 -14.70 -10.56
N TYR A 191 -10.63 -14.28 -11.52
CA TYR A 191 -9.41 -13.52 -11.21
C TYR A 191 -9.62 -12.01 -11.20
N PHE A 192 -10.53 -11.49 -12.03
CA PHE A 192 -10.72 -10.05 -12.18
C PHE A 192 -12.08 -9.55 -11.66
N GLY A 193 -12.96 -10.44 -11.20
CA GLY A 193 -14.31 -10.06 -10.76
C GLY A 193 -15.09 -9.32 -11.85
N LEU A 194 -14.81 -9.61 -13.13
CA LEU A 194 -15.48 -8.99 -14.26
C LEU A 194 -16.67 -9.86 -14.65
N TYR A 195 -17.86 -9.34 -14.37
CA TYR A 195 -19.12 -10.00 -14.70
C TYR A 195 -19.70 -9.41 -15.98
N PRO A 196 -20.38 -10.21 -16.83
CA PRO A 196 -20.99 -9.75 -18.07
C PRO A 196 -22.27 -8.93 -17.81
N GLU A 197 -22.23 -8.00 -16.87
CA GLU A 197 -23.35 -7.14 -16.43
C GLU A 197 -22.97 -5.68 -16.64
N SER A 198 -23.86 -4.88 -17.23
CA SER A 198 -23.51 -3.53 -17.69
C SER A 198 -23.17 -2.59 -16.52
N GLU A 199 -23.88 -2.72 -15.41
CA GLU A 199 -23.71 -1.90 -14.22
C GLU A 199 -22.37 -2.18 -13.52
N ALA A 200 -21.99 -3.45 -13.44
CA ALA A 200 -20.72 -3.88 -12.84
C ALA A 200 -19.53 -3.42 -13.70
N LEU A 201 -19.60 -3.64 -15.01
CA LEU A 201 -18.57 -3.20 -15.96
C LEU A 201 -18.41 -1.68 -15.96
N LEU A 202 -19.51 -0.93 -15.89
CA LEU A 202 -19.49 0.53 -15.83
C LEU A 202 -18.88 1.03 -14.51
N ALA A 203 -19.25 0.45 -13.38
CA ALA A 203 -18.66 0.80 -12.08
C ALA A 203 -17.15 0.53 -12.05
N GLN A 204 -16.73 -0.64 -12.55
CA GLN A 204 -15.32 -1.01 -12.68
C GLN A 204 -14.56 -0.08 -13.63
N ALA A 205 -15.16 0.29 -14.77
CA ALA A 205 -14.57 1.22 -15.72
C ALA A 205 -14.39 2.62 -15.14
N ILE A 206 -15.36 3.13 -14.37
CA ILE A 206 -15.24 4.42 -13.67
C ILE A 206 -14.07 4.39 -12.69
N VAL A 207 -14.01 3.37 -11.84
CA VAL A 207 -12.94 3.26 -10.82
C VAL A 207 -11.57 3.08 -11.46
N ALA A 208 -11.46 2.21 -12.48
CA ALA A 208 -10.22 2.04 -13.23
C ALA A 208 -9.77 3.35 -13.87
N SER A 209 -10.70 4.10 -14.49
CA SER A 209 -10.41 5.40 -15.10
C SER A 209 -9.94 6.43 -14.08
N LEU A 210 -10.56 6.49 -12.90
CA LEU A 210 -10.16 7.37 -11.80
C LEU A 210 -8.76 7.05 -11.29
N LEU A 211 -8.43 5.76 -11.15
CA LEU A 211 -7.10 5.32 -10.71
C LEU A 211 -6.03 5.63 -11.77
N ILE A 212 -6.31 5.36 -13.04
CA ILE A 212 -5.41 5.71 -14.16
C ILE A 212 -5.21 7.23 -14.22
N TRP A 213 -6.28 8.01 -14.10
CA TRP A 213 -6.22 9.46 -14.10
C TRP A 213 -5.38 10.00 -12.92
N SER A 214 -5.57 9.44 -11.72
CA SER A 214 -4.78 9.80 -10.53
C SER A 214 -3.29 9.59 -10.78
N VAL A 215 -2.92 8.43 -11.32
CA VAL A 215 -1.51 8.12 -11.66
C VAL A 215 -0.98 9.03 -12.77
N ALA A 216 -1.75 9.24 -13.85
CA ALA A 216 -1.34 10.10 -14.97
C ALA A 216 -1.14 11.56 -14.53
N TRP A 217 -2.03 12.08 -13.69
CA TRP A 217 -1.90 13.40 -13.07
C TRP A 217 -0.59 13.52 -12.29
N LEU A 218 -0.30 12.55 -11.40
CA LEU A 218 0.93 12.50 -10.62
C LEU A 218 2.19 12.48 -11.48
N LEU A 219 2.19 11.73 -12.58
CA LEU A 219 3.32 11.67 -13.52
C LEU A 219 3.50 13.00 -14.27
N SER A 220 2.41 13.67 -14.65
CA SER A 220 2.47 14.94 -15.40
C SER A 220 2.98 16.14 -14.56
N VAL A 221 2.73 16.16 -13.25
CA VAL A 221 3.26 17.19 -12.32
C VAL A 221 4.79 17.16 -12.26
N LYS A 222 5.42 15.99 -12.46
CA LYS A 222 6.88 15.82 -12.47
C LYS A 222 7.54 16.48 -13.69
N THR A 223 6.90 16.40 -14.86
CA THR A 223 7.43 16.98 -16.10
C THR A 223 7.43 18.52 -16.06
N ARG A 224 6.42 19.14 -15.43
CA ARG A 224 6.34 20.61 -15.34
C ARG A 224 7.43 21.22 -14.46
N ARG A 225 7.82 20.57 -13.35
CA ARG A 225 8.92 21.06 -12.48
C ARG A 225 10.31 20.92 -13.10
N SER A 226 10.52 19.95 -13.98
CA SER A 226 11.79 19.79 -14.70
C SER A 226 12.02 20.86 -15.77
N LEU A 227 10.95 21.44 -16.32
CA LEU A 227 11.02 22.48 -17.35
C LEU A 227 11.14 23.89 -16.75
N ASP A 228 10.74 24.08 -15.49
CA ASP A 228 10.90 25.33 -14.75
C ASP A 228 12.26 25.40 -13.99
N GLY A 229 13.05 24.34 -14.08
CA GLY A 229 14.37 24.20 -13.43
C GLY A 229 15.50 25.02 -14.06
N SER A 230 15.26 25.73 -15.18
CA SER A 230 16.23 26.69 -15.73
C SER A 230 16.33 28.00 -14.93
N ALA A 231 15.57 28.13 -13.84
CA ALA A 231 15.62 29.28 -12.93
C ALA A 231 16.47 29.04 -11.66
N TRP A 232 17.14 27.89 -11.49
CA TRP A 232 18.17 27.74 -10.45
C TRP A 232 19.50 28.33 -10.93
N ARG A 233 19.60 29.66 -10.90
CA ARG A 233 20.89 30.35 -10.93
C ARG A 233 21.56 30.12 -9.57
N TRP A 234 22.69 29.44 -9.58
CA TRP A 234 23.64 29.45 -8.47
C TRP A 234 23.82 30.91 -7.99
N PRO A 235 23.75 31.21 -6.69
CA PRO A 235 24.28 32.48 -6.22
C PRO A 235 25.75 32.53 -6.66
N PRO A 236 26.24 33.67 -7.21
CA PRO A 236 27.64 33.78 -7.59
C PRO A 236 28.47 33.40 -6.37
N ALA A 237 29.39 32.45 -6.56
CA ALA A 237 30.32 32.02 -5.54
C ALA A 237 30.86 33.28 -4.85
N ILE A 238 30.67 33.36 -3.53
CA ILE A 238 31.29 34.38 -2.70
C ILE A 238 32.77 34.36 -3.09
N ALA A 239 33.21 35.43 -3.75
CA ALA A 239 34.59 35.60 -4.11
C ALA A 239 35.38 35.45 -2.82
N ALA A 240 36.14 34.37 -2.71
CA ALA A 240 37.08 34.18 -1.63
C ALA A 240 38.02 35.38 -1.69
N ASP A 241 37.82 36.29 -0.73
CA ASP A 241 38.68 37.43 -0.53
C ASP A 241 40.10 36.92 -0.27
N ARG A 242 40.99 37.17 -1.22
CA ARG A 242 42.40 36.75 -1.16
C ARG A 242 43.19 37.52 -0.10
N SER A 243 42.59 38.49 0.59
CA SER A 243 43.25 39.29 1.63
C SER A 243 43.65 38.48 2.87
N VAL A 244 43.04 37.32 3.12
CA VAL A 244 43.26 36.52 4.35
C VAL A 244 44.49 35.60 4.25
N CYS A 245 45.00 35.31 3.05
CA CYS A 245 46.16 34.43 2.88
C CYS A 245 47.52 35.11 3.12
N ASP A 246 47.59 36.45 3.22
CA ASP A 246 48.87 37.17 3.36
C ASP A 246 49.30 37.43 4.83
N LEU A 247 48.45 37.12 5.82
CA LEU A 247 48.75 37.44 7.23
C LEU A 247 49.63 36.41 7.96
N THR A 248 50.12 35.36 7.28
CA THR A 248 50.98 34.33 7.90
C THR A 248 52.48 34.46 7.58
N SER A 249 52.92 35.53 6.92
CA SER A 249 54.34 35.73 6.54
C SER A 249 55.15 36.69 7.42
N GLN A 250 54.63 37.21 8.54
CA GLN A 250 55.45 38.03 9.45
C GLN A 250 56.17 37.18 10.50
N ARG A 251 57.43 36.82 10.21
CA ARG A 251 58.37 36.28 11.19
C ARG A 251 58.90 37.41 12.08
N PRO A 252 59.02 37.22 13.41
CA PRO A 252 59.72 38.17 14.27
C PRO A 252 61.24 38.01 14.09
N VAL A 253 61.91 39.10 13.71
CA VAL A 253 63.38 39.21 13.73
C VAL A 253 63.80 39.40 15.18
N LEU A 254 64.35 38.33 15.78
CA LEU A 254 65.02 38.36 17.07
C LEU A 254 66.32 39.18 16.95
N GLY A 255 66.43 40.20 17.81
CA GLY A 255 67.59 41.08 17.93
C GLY A 255 68.84 40.33 18.37
N LYS A 256 69.97 40.75 17.80
CA LYS A 256 71.32 40.38 18.24
C LYS A 256 71.79 41.39 19.27
N GLY A 257 72.06 40.91 20.49
CA GLY A 257 73.13 41.39 21.36
C GLY A 257 74.30 40.43 21.26
#